data_AF-A0A938GY21-F1
#
_entry.id   AF-A0A938GY21-F1
#
_cell.length_a   1.000
_cell.length_b   1.000
_cell.length_c   1.000
_cell.angle_alpha   90.00
_cell.angle_beta   90.00
_cell.angle_gamma   90.00
#
_symmetry.space_group_name_H-M   'P 1'
#
loop_
_entity.id
_entity.type
_entity.pdbx_description
1 polymer ?
#
loop_
_entity_poly.entity_id
_entity_poly.type
_entity_poly.pdbx_seq_one_letter_code
_entity_poly.pdbx_strand_id
1 'polypeptide(L)'
;AEVVYLHNPADKHDTHVAVLLRCLEALRALPAEQRPFRVLGCEVWRDLDWLVDTDKVVLDSGRRPELAAELLKVFDSQVTGGKRYDLATLGRRSAHATYHTSHATDRVAGITWAMDLTPLMHAPHLGVEEFALGHLQRLRDDVQARIRKFA
;
A
#
# COMPACT_ATOMS: atom_id res chain seq x y z
N ALA A 1 -9.55 -10.48 13.94
CA ALA A 1 -8.59 -9.36 14.00
C ALA A 1 -9.30 -8.09 13.56
N GLU A 2 -8.99 -6.93 14.15
CA GLU A 2 -9.59 -5.66 13.74
C GLU A 2 -9.11 -5.25 12.33
N VAL A 3 -7.80 -5.37 12.08
CA VAL A 3 -7.19 -5.06 10.79
C VAL A 3 -6.17 -6.14 10.43
N VAL A 4 -6.15 -6.55 9.16
CA VAL A 4 -5.10 -7.42 8.59
C VAL A 4 -4.36 -6.64 7.50
N TYR A 5 -3.03 -6.61 7.59
CA TYR A 5 -2.16 -5.99 6.59
C TYR A 5 -1.59 -7.08 5.68
N LEU A 6 -1.74 -6.90 4.37
CA LEU A 6 -1.25 -7.79 3.32
C LEU A 6 -0.38 -7.00 2.33
N HIS A 7 0.16 -7.69 1.32
CA HIS A 7 0.66 -7.04 0.11
C HIS A 7 -0.48 -6.44 -0.72
N ASN A 8 -0.15 -5.77 -1.81
CA ASN A 8 -1.12 -5.19 -2.75
C ASN A 8 -1.13 -5.95 -4.10
N PRO A 9 -2.27 -6.01 -4.81
CA PRO A 9 -2.41 -6.73 -6.08
C PRO A 9 -1.64 -6.10 -7.24
N ALA A 10 -1.17 -4.86 -7.08
CA ALA A 10 -0.38 -4.15 -8.09
C ALA A 10 1.13 -4.22 -7.83
N ASP A 11 1.60 -5.03 -6.88
CA ASP A 11 3.01 -5.08 -6.50
C ASP A 11 3.92 -5.50 -7.70
N LYS A 12 5.19 -5.10 -7.69
CA LYS A 12 6.15 -5.44 -8.77
C LYS A 12 6.78 -6.82 -8.59
N HIS A 13 6.60 -7.44 -7.43
CA HIS A 13 7.23 -8.72 -7.11
C HIS A 13 6.21 -9.86 -7.11
N ASP A 14 6.39 -10.84 -8.00
CA ASP A 14 5.42 -11.91 -8.23
C ASP A 14 5.05 -12.68 -6.96
N THR A 15 6.03 -12.91 -6.07
CA THR A 15 5.74 -13.61 -4.80
C THR A 15 4.85 -12.81 -3.86
N HIS A 16 4.88 -11.47 -3.89
CA HIS A 16 4.00 -10.64 -3.09
C HIS A 16 2.55 -10.78 -3.57
N VAL A 17 2.36 -10.80 -4.89
CA VAL A 17 1.05 -11.02 -5.50
C VAL A 17 0.55 -12.44 -5.20
N ALA A 18 1.41 -13.46 -5.33
CA ALA A 18 1.05 -14.83 -5.01
C ALA A 18 0.62 -15.00 -3.53
N VAL A 19 1.40 -14.46 -2.58
CA VAL A 19 1.09 -14.47 -1.15
C VAL A 19 -0.24 -13.77 -0.89
N LEU A 20 -0.45 -12.58 -1.47
CA LEU A 20 -1.71 -11.85 -1.35
C LEU A 20 -2.90 -12.73 -1.75
N LEU A 21 -2.85 -13.37 -2.93
CA LEU A 21 -3.96 -14.18 -3.42
C LEU A 21 -4.27 -15.35 -2.48
N ARG A 22 -3.25 -16.02 -1.94
CA ARG A 22 -3.43 -17.12 -0.98
C ARG A 22 -3.99 -16.61 0.36
N CYS A 23 -3.54 -15.45 0.83
CA CYS A 23 -4.07 -14.82 2.03
C CYS A 23 -5.55 -14.45 1.86
N LEU A 24 -5.94 -13.85 0.73
CA LEU A 24 -7.33 -13.50 0.46
C LEU A 24 -8.23 -14.74 0.39
N GLU A 25 -7.74 -15.83 -0.23
CA GLU A 25 -8.44 -17.12 -0.25
C GLU A 25 -8.65 -17.66 1.17
N ALA A 26 -7.59 -17.70 1.98
CA ALA A 26 -7.67 -18.16 3.36
C ALA A 26 -8.61 -17.30 4.22
N LEU A 27 -8.55 -15.97 4.09
CA LEU A 27 -9.43 -15.05 4.81
C LEU A 27 -10.89 -15.22 4.39
N ARG A 28 -11.16 -15.43 3.09
CA ARG A 28 -12.52 -15.69 2.57
C ARG A 28 -13.07 -17.04 3.04
N ALA A 29 -12.21 -18.03 3.31
CA ALA A 29 -12.61 -19.34 3.82
C ALA A 29 -13.02 -19.32 5.31
N LEU A 30 -12.68 -18.27 6.06
CA LEU A 30 -13.11 -18.12 7.45
C LEU A 30 -14.64 -17.92 7.55
N PRO A 31 -15.27 -18.43 8.63
CA PRO A 31 -16.63 -18.04 9.00
C PRO A 31 -16.78 -16.52 9.04
N ALA A 32 -17.94 -16.00 8.64
CA ALA A 32 -18.15 -14.57 8.44
C ALA A 32 -17.82 -13.75 9.71
N GLU A 33 -18.16 -14.29 10.88
CA GLU A 33 -17.89 -13.72 12.20
C GLU A 33 -16.41 -13.72 12.61
N GLN A 34 -15.57 -14.50 11.93
CA GLN A 34 -14.12 -14.56 12.17
C GLN A 34 -13.31 -13.75 11.15
N ARG A 35 -13.95 -13.26 10.08
CA ARG A 35 -13.29 -12.44 9.07
C ARG A 35 -12.83 -11.11 9.66
N PRO A 36 -11.70 -10.56 9.21
CA PRO A 36 -11.22 -9.27 9.70
C PRO A 36 -12.17 -8.14 9.31
N PHE A 37 -12.26 -7.12 10.17
CA PHE A 37 -13.08 -5.95 9.89
C PHE A 37 -12.50 -5.10 8.75
N ARG A 38 -11.16 -5.01 8.66
CA ARG A 38 -10.47 -4.39 7.54
C ARG A 38 -9.32 -5.22 7.01
N VAL A 39 -9.10 -5.16 5.70
CA VAL A 39 -7.92 -5.72 5.04
C VAL A 39 -7.23 -4.63 4.24
N LEU A 40 -5.95 -4.38 4.51
CA LEU A 40 -5.17 -3.31 3.90
C LEU A 40 -3.99 -3.87 3.11
N GLY A 41 -3.94 -3.58 1.81
CA GLY A 41 -2.84 -3.97 0.93
C GLY A 41 -1.75 -2.90 0.93
N CYS A 42 -0.64 -3.17 1.60
CA CYS A 42 0.45 -2.22 1.78
C CYS A 42 1.41 -2.22 0.58
N GLU A 43 2.02 -1.06 0.34
CA GLU A 43 3.12 -0.93 -0.63
C GLU A 43 4.40 -1.63 -0.16
N VAL A 44 5.15 -2.20 -1.12
CA VAL A 44 6.53 -2.67 -0.90
C VAL A 44 7.38 -2.40 -2.14
N TRP A 45 7.31 -3.26 -3.17
CA TRP A 45 8.13 -3.05 -4.39
C TRP A 45 7.47 -2.10 -5.38
N ARG A 46 6.14 -2.16 -5.52
CA ARG A 46 5.41 -1.07 -6.16
C ARG A 46 4.95 -0.09 -5.08
N ASP A 47 5.35 1.15 -5.28
CA ASP A 47 4.78 2.30 -4.61
C ASP A 47 3.28 2.39 -4.90
N LEU A 48 2.47 2.90 -3.97
CA LEU A 48 1.05 3.15 -4.19
C LEU A 48 0.70 4.63 -4.36
N ASP A 49 1.67 5.53 -4.46
CA ASP A 49 1.41 6.96 -4.71
C ASP A 49 0.71 7.23 -6.05
N TRP A 50 0.76 6.28 -6.99
CA TRP A 50 0.00 6.33 -8.25
C TRP A 50 -1.52 6.23 -8.05
N LEU A 51 -2.01 5.76 -6.90
CA LEU A 51 -3.44 5.79 -6.62
C LEU A 51 -3.94 7.23 -6.65
N VAL A 52 -5.20 7.42 -7.03
CA VAL A 52 -5.86 8.71 -6.81
C VAL A 52 -6.02 8.93 -5.30
N ASP A 53 -5.98 10.18 -4.84
CA ASP A 53 -5.91 10.48 -3.40
C ASP A 53 -7.08 9.91 -2.59
N THR A 54 -8.27 9.80 -3.18
CA THR A 54 -9.46 9.21 -2.54
C THR A 54 -9.33 7.71 -2.27
N ASP A 55 -8.42 7.03 -2.96
CA ASP A 55 -8.19 5.59 -2.83
C ASP A 55 -7.00 5.26 -1.93
N LYS A 56 -6.22 6.27 -1.49
CA LYS A 56 -5.07 6.09 -0.62
C LYS A 56 -5.52 5.92 0.83
N VAL A 57 -5.05 4.86 1.48
CA VAL A 57 -5.08 4.73 2.94
C VAL A 57 -3.73 5.15 3.50
N VAL A 58 -3.75 6.19 4.35
CA VAL A 58 -2.55 6.74 4.99
C VAL A 58 -2.20 5.92 6.24
N LEU A 59 -1.01 5.32 6.27
CA LEU A 59 -0.49 4.66 7.47
C LEU A 59 0.69 5.46 8.04
N ASP A 60 0.52 5.98 9.25
CA ASP A 60 1.58 6.69 9.97
C ASP A 60 2.69 5.71 10.37
N SER A 61 3.79 5.77 9.63
CA SER A 61 5.01 4.98 9.86
C SER A 61 6.18 5.82 10.35
N GLY A 62 5.90 7.07 10.77
CA GLY A 62 6.89 8.06 11.18
C GLY A 62 7.03 8.24 12.70
N ARG A 63 6.20 7.58 13.51
CA ARG A 63 6.18 7.79 14.97
C ARG A 63 7.48 7.44 15.70
N ARG A 64 8.24 6.48 15.16
CA ARG A 64 9.47 5.93 15.79
C ARG A 64 10.55 5.70 14.71
N PRO A 65 11.13 6.77 14.13
CA PRO A 65 12.01 6.66 12.98
C PRO A 65 13.32 5.92 13.30
N GLU A 66 13.86 6.08 14.51
CA GLU A 66 15.07 5.36 14.95
C GLU A 66 14.82 3.86 15.02
N LEU A 67 13.70 3.45 15.64
CA LEU A 67 13.31 2.04 15.71
C LEU A 67 13.07 1.46 14.31
N ALA A 68 12.43 2.20 13.42
CA ALA A 68 12.20 1.77 12.05
C ALA A 68 13.52 1.53 11.30
N ALA A 69 14.52 2.40 11.50
CA ALA A 69 15.85 2.23 10.92
C ALA A 69 16.54 0.97 11.44
N GLU A 70 16.52 0.74 12.75
CA GLU A 70 17.12 -0.46 13.35
C GLU A 70 16.43 -1.75 12.90
N LEU A 71 15.09 -1.77 12.83
CA LEU A 71 14.33 -2.92 12.33
C LEU A 71 14.68 -3.27 10.87
N LEU A 72 14.92 -2.28 10.01
CA LEU A 72 15.34 -2.52 8.63
C LEU A 72 16.75 -3.10 8.54
N LYS A 73 17.65 -2.67 9.44
CA LYS A 73 19.04 -3.16 9.49
C LYS A 73 19.17 -4.60 9.99
N VAL A 74 18.19 -5.12 10.72
CA VAL A 74 18.19 -6.54 11.16
C VAL A 74 18.35 -7.51 10.00
N PHE A 75 17.87 -7.15 8.81
CA PHE A 75 18.02 -7.95 7.58
C PHE A 75 19.39 -7.73 6.93
N ASP A 76 20.47 -8.00 7.68
CA ASP A 76 21.85 -7.67 7.32
C ASP A 76 22.23 -8.16 5.92
N SER A 77 21.93 -9.43 5.60
CA SER A 77 22.26 -10.01 4.28
C SER A 77 21.55 -9.31 3.11
N GLN A 78 20.40 -8.67 3.36
CA GLN A 78 19.65 -7.92 2.35
C GLN A 78 20.19 -6.50 2.19
N VAL A 79 20.80 -5.93 3.25
CA VAL A 79 21.33 -4.56 3.27
C VAL A 79 22.78 -4.51 2.81
N THR A 80 23.64 -5.42 3.30
CA THR A 80 25.07 -5.48 2.97
C THR A 80 25.33 -6.04 1.58
N GLY A 81 24.37 -6.78 1.01
CA GLY A 81 24.39 -7.29 -0.37
C GLY A 81 24.26 -6.23 -1.48
N GLY A 82 24.41 -4.94 -1.15
CA GLY A 82 24.42 -3.82 -2.10
C GLY A 82 23.07 -3.13 -2.33
N LYS A 83 21.99 -3.56 -1.65
CA LYS A 83 20.68 -2.91 -1.71
C LYS A 83 20.37 -2.24 -0.37
N ARG A 84 20.55 -0.92 -0.31
CA ARG A 84 20.29 -0.10 0.89
C ARG A 84 18.79 0.10 1.15
N TYR A 85 18.08 -0.99 1.43
CA TYR A 85 16.66 -1.00 1.77
C TYR A 85 16.35 -0.14 3.00
N ASP A 86 17.28 -0.11 3.95
CA ASP A 86 17.25 0.77 5.12
C ASP A 86 17.06 2.23 4.72
N LEU A 87 17.85 2.73 3.78
CA LEU A 87 17.75 4.11 3.28
C LEU A 87 16.53 4.29 2.36
N ALA A 88 16.31 3.35 1.44
CA ALA A 88 15.26 3.47 0.44
C ALA A 88 13.86 3.48 1.05
N THR A 89 13.59 2.61 2.03
CA THR A 89 12.29 2.53 2.71
C THR A 89 12.03 3.78 3.55
N LEU A 90 13.01 4.25 4.33
CA LEU A 90 12.86 5.47 5.12
C LEU A 90 12.71 6.72 4.24
N GLY A 91 13.52 6.81 3.17
CA GLY A 91 13.43 7.89 2.19
C GLY A 91 12.06 7.95 1.53
N ARG A 92 11.51 6.81 1.10
CA ARG A 92 10.15 6.74 0.54
C ARG A 92 9.10 7.20 1.55
N ARG A 93 9.16 6.73 2.79
CA ARG A 93 8.21 7.14 3.84
C ARG A 93 8.23 8.64 4.09
N SER A 94 9.43 9.23 4.14
CA SER A 94 9.60 10.68 4.27
C SER A 94 9.05 11.41 3.05
N ALA A 95 9.32 10.94 1.84
CA ALA A 95 8.79 11.54 0.61
C ALA A 95 7.25 11.53 0.62
N HIS A 96 6.62 10.41 0.99
CA HIS A 96 5.17 10.33 1.11
C HIS A 96 4.61 11.30 2.14
N ALA A 97 5.25 11.43 3.30
CA ALA A 97 4.84 12.40 4.31
C ALA A 97 4.79 13.83 3.78
N THR A 98 5.79 14.23 2.99
CA THR A 98 5.88 15.57 2.42
C THR A 98 4.97 15.79 1.21
N TYR A 99 4.87 14.82 0.30
CA TYR A 99 4.10 14.98 -0.93
C TYR A 99 2.61 14.66 -0.80
N HIS A 100 2.17 14.07 0.33
CA HIS A 100 0.76 13.73 0.55
C HIS A 100 -0.18 14.93 0.44
N THR A 101 0.22 16.10 0.95
CA THR A 101 -0.63 17.29 0.96
C THR A 101 0.10 18.51 0.42
N SER A 102 -0.28 18.99 -0.77
CA SER A 102 0.38 20.11 -1.45
C SER A 102 0.22 21.49 -0.76
N HIS A 103 -0.70 21.61 0.18
CA HIS A 103 -1.07 22.89 0.81
C HIS A 103 -1.12 22.84 2.34
N ALA A 104 -0.63 21.76 2.95
CA ALA A 104 -0.60 21.60 4.41
C ALA A 104 0.81 21.24 4.85
N THR A 105 1.16 21.67 6.07
CA THR A 105 2.40 21.22 6.72
C THR A 105 2.31 19.75 7.10
N ASP A 106 3.45 19.06 7.00
CA ASP A 106 3.56 17.65 7.35
C ASP A 106 3.08 17.40 8.78
N ARG A 107 2.10 16.51 8.92
CA ARG A 107 1.55 16.11 10.23
C ARG A 107 2.20 14.85 10.81
N VAL A 108 2.93 14.12 9.98
CA VAL A 108 3.61 12.86 10.32
C VAL A 108 4.99 12.85 9.68
N ALA A 109 5.95 12.18 10.30
CA ALA A 109 7.33 12.12 9.80
C ALA A 109 7.56 11.03 8.74
N GLY A 110 6.56 10.19 8.48
CA GLY A 110 6.68 9.08 7.55
C GLY A 110 5.33 8.44 7.25
N ILE A 111 5.08 8.16 5.98
CA ILE A 111 3.85 7.51 5.52
C ILE A 111 4.18 6.24 4.74
N THR A 112 3.47 5.17 5.05
CA THR A 112 3.36 4.01 4.15
C THR A 112 1.95 4.02 3.56
N TRP A 113 1.86 3.93 2.23
CA TRP A 113 0.56 3.82 1.57
C TRP A 113 0.00 2.40 1.68
N ALA A 114 -1.32 2.33 1.78
CA ALA A 114 -2.07 1.11 1.58
C ALA A 114 -3.31 1.37 0.70
N MET A 115 -3.82 0.31 0.11
CA MET A 115 -5.15 0.28 -0.50
C MET A 115 -6.12 -0.51 0.38
N ASP A 116 -7.38 -0.08 0.40
CA ASP A 116 -8.41 -0.79 1.14
C ASP A 116 -8.90 -2.01 0.33
N LEU A 117 -8.49 -3.21 0.77
CA LEU A 117 -8.86 -4.49 0.15
C LEU A 117 -10.13 -5.08 0.78
N THR A 118 -10.72 -4.43 1.78
CA THR A 118 -11.93 -4.89 2.47
C THR A 118 -13.08 -5.20 1.51
N PRO A 119 -13.32 -4.45 0.41
CA PRO A 119 -14.34 -4.82 -0.58
C PRO A 119 -14.18 -6.24 -1.15
N LEU A 120 -12.94 -6.72 -1.30
CA LEU A 120 -12.67 -8.09 -1.77
C LEU A 120 -13.13 -9.14 -0.75
N MET A 121 -13.30 -8.82 0.53
CA MET A 121 -13.80 -9.77 1.54
C MET A 121 -15.32 -9.92 1.50
N HIS A 122 -16.03 -8.86 1.12
CA HIS A 122 -17.49 -8.81 1.18
C HIS A 122 -18.18 -9.01 -0.18
N ALA A 123 -17.48 -8.76 -1.29
CA ALA A 123 -17.97 -9.00 -2.64
C ALA A 123 -17.29 -10.24 -3.26
N PRO A 124 -17.81 -11.46 -3.06
CA PRO A 124 -17.17 -12.69 -3.53
C PRO A 124 -17.09 -12.79 -5.06
N HIS A 125 -17.94 -12.07 -5.79
CA HIS A 125 -17.92 -11.99 -7.25
C HIS A 125 -16.88 -10.99 -7.78
N LEU A 126 -16.36 -10.10 -6.93
CA LEU A 126 -15.36 -9.12 -7.34
C LEU A 126 -13.99 -9.79 -7.46
N GLY A 127 -13.48 -9.85 -8.69
CA GLY A 127 -12.16 -10.37 -8.99
C GLY A 127 -11.05 -9.46 -8.48
N VAL A 128 -9.94 -10.03 -8.01
CA VAL A 128 -8.77 -9.25 -7.57
C VAL A 128 -8.16 -8.46 -8.73
N GLU A 129 -8.13 -9.06 -9.93
CA GLU A 129 -7.68 -8.41 -11.16
C GLU A 129 -8.59 -7.21 -11.52
N GLU A 130 -9.90 -7.43 -11.59
CA GLU A 130 -10.88 -6.37 -11.87
C GLU A 130 -10.75 -5.22 -10.88
N PHE A 131 -10.63 -5.54 -9.59
CA PHE A 131 -10.41 -4.54 -8.53
C PHE A 131 -9.15 -3.70 -8.79
N ALA A 132 -8.01 -4.34 -9.07
CA ALA A 132 -6.74 -3.65 -9.29
C ALA A 132 -6.76 -2.80 -10.59
N LEU A 133 -7.29 -3.36 -11.68
CA LEU A 133 -7.44 -2.66 -12.96
C LEU A 133 -8.40 -1.46 -12.84
N GLY A 134 -9.43 -1.56 -11.99
CA GLY A 134 -10.33 -0.45 -11.68
C GLY A 134 -9.62 0.77 -11.07
N HIS A 135 -8.62 0.56 -10.20
CA HIS A 135 -7.80 1.67 -9.67
C HIS A 135 -6.92 2.31 -10.76
N LEU A 136 -6.31 1.51 -11.64
CA LEU A 136 -5.52 2.01 -12.78
C LEU A 136 -6.39 2.83 -13.73
N GLN A 137 -7.62 2.37 -13.95
CA GLN A 137 -8.61 3.07 -14.75
C GLN A 137 -8.96 4.44 -14.14
N ARG A 138 -9.14 4.51 -12.81
CA ARG A 138 -9.34 5.79 -12.12
C ARG A 138 -8.17 6.76 -12.26
N LEU A 139 -6.92 6.28 -12.13
CA LEU A 139 -5.75 7.13 -12.38
C LEU A 139 -5.74 7.67 -13.82
N ARG A 140 -5.98 6.79 -14.80
CA ARG A 140 -6.03 7.19 -16.22
C ARG A 140 -7.03 8.33 -16.43
N ASP A 141 -8.22 8.19 -15.86
CA ASP A 141 -9.29 9.17 -16.04
C ASP A 141 -9.01 10.48 -15.29
N ASP A 142 -8.42 10.44 -14.09
CA ASP A 142 -7.98 11.64 -13.35
C ASP A 142 -6.93 12.44 -14.14
N VAL A 143 -5.89 11.75 -14.66
CA VAL A 143 -4.86 12.39 -15.50
C VAL A 143 -5.49 13.02 -16.74
N GLN A 144 -6.36 12.29 -17.45
CA GLN A 144 -7.05 12.79 -18.63
C GLN A 144 -7.90 14.02 -18.31
N ALA A 145 -8.66 13.99 -17.22
CA ALA A 145 -9.52 15.09 -16.81
C ALA A 145 -8.71 16.35 -16.47
N ARG A 146 -7.59 16.20 -15.76
CA ARG A 146 -6.69 17.33 -15.42
C ARG A 146 -6.08 17.97 -16.65
N ILE A 147 -5.59 17.18 -17.61
CA ILE A 147 -5.03 17.71 -18.86
C ILE A 147 -6.12 18.47 -19.63
N ARG A 148 -7.31 17.88 -19.82
CA ARG A 148 -8.42 18.52 -20.54
C ARG A 148 -8.94 19.79 -19.87
N LYS A 149 -8.83 19.90 -18.53
CA LYS A 149 -9.23 21.10 -17.80
C LYS A 149 -8.39 22.33 -18.18
N PHE A 150 -7.15 22.12 -18.61
CA PHE A 150 -6.19 23.19 -18.91
C PHE A 150 -5.71 23.21 -20.37
N ALA A 151 -6.28 22.36 -21.24
CA ALA A 151 -6.03 22.33 -22.68
C ALA A 151 -7.05 23.20 -23.40
#